data_AF-A0A938A460-F1
#
_entry.id   AF-A0A938A460-F1
#
_cell.length_a   1.000
_cell.length_b   1.000
_cell.length_c   1.000
_cell.angle_alpha   90.00
_cell.angle_beta   90.00
_cell.angle_gamma   90.00
#
_symmetry.space_group_name_H-M   'P 1'
#
loop_
_entity.id
_entity.type
_entity.pdbx_description
1 polymer ?
#
loop_
_entity_poly.entity_id
_entity_poly.type
_entity_poly.pdbx_seq_one_letter_code
_entity_poly.pdbx_strand_id
1 'polypeptide(L)'
;MTGSGTNAYLLGEAQVAVIDPGPDDPAQLDALLASLGPGEEIAAILITHAHLDHSAIAPRLSQITGAPVHAFGPADAGRSPAMQALAKAGLSSGGEGIDHGFAPDVLLPDGAWISLGDLAIEAIHTPGHMGGHLCFGVDGLLFSGDHAMGWATSLVSPPDGDMGAYMRSLARLSARSWHQMLPGHGETVADPAARLAELAGHRRKREAEVLAELARAPGTAAELARRIYTDTPAALLPAATRNVLAHLIDLAENNRAIPQGTITSSTRFAPV
;
A
#
# COMPACT_ATOMS: atom_id res chain seq x y z
N MET A 1 -6.11 3.32 9.41
CA MET A 1 -7.53 3.46 9.80
C MET A 1 -8.33 2.85 8.66
N THR A 2 -8.91 1.68 8.88
CA THR A 2 -9.50 0.82 7.84
C THR A 2 -10.93 1.19 7.45
N GLY A 3 -11.50 2.27 8.02
CA GLY A 3 -12.89 2.65 7.78
C GLY A 3 -13.85 1.58 8.30
N SER A 4 -14.63 0.98 7.41
CA SER A 4 -15.55 -0.13 7.72
C SER A 4 -14.86 -1.51 7.85
N GLY A 5 -13.58 -1.62 7.50
CA GLY A 5 -12.81 -2.87 7.52
C GLY A 5 -12.03 -3.12 6.23
N THR A 6 -11.33 -4.26 6.17
CA THR A 6 -10.64 -4.75 4.96
C THR A 6 -11.62 -5.48 4.06
N ASN A 7 -11.55 -5.22 2.77
CA ASN A 7 -12.27 -5.99 1.75
C ASN A 7 -11.45 -7.23 1.40
N ALA A 8 -12.01 -8.41 1.64
CA ALA A 8 -11.50 -9.66 1.09
C ALA A 8 -12.27 -10.04 -0.18
N TYR A 9 -11.57 -10.54 -1.19
CA TYR A 9 -12.18 -10.90 -2.48
C TYR A 9 -12.01 -12.39 -2.76
N LEU A 10 -13.09 -13.07 -3.11
CA LEU A 10 -13.09 -14.45 -3.59
C LEU A 10 -13.29 -14.44 -5.11
N LEU A 11 -12.38 -15.10 -5.84
CA LEU A 11 -12.36 -15.11 -7.31
C LEU A 11 -12.30 -16.54 -7.83
N GLY A 12 -13.14 -16.86 -8.80
CA GLY A 12 -13.23 -18.19 -9.39
C GLY A 12 -14.52 -18.91 -9.02
N GLU A 13 -14.62 -20.16 -9.46
CA GLU A 13 -15.74 -21.06 -9.15
C GLU A 13 -15.19 -22.30 -8.43
N ALA A 14 -14.87 -23.39 -9.15
CA ALA A 14 -14.36 -24.62 -8.54
C ALA A 14 -13.04 -24.41 -7.77
N GLN A 15 -12.11 -23.64 -8.35
CA GLN A 15 -10.86 -23.24 -7.70
C GLN A 15 -10.91 -21.74 -7.41
N VAL A 16 -10.87 -21.39 -6.13
CA VAL A 16 -11.05 -20.02 -5.65
C VAL A 16 -9.71 -19.43 -5.21
N ALA A 17 -9.39 -18.24 -5.72
CA ALA A 17 -8.38 -17.38 -5.12
C ALA A 17 -9.02 -16.44 -4.09
N VAL A 18 -8.37 -16.27 -2.94
CA VAL A 18 -8.75 -15.25 -1.94
C VAL A 18 -7.71 -14.15 -1.93
N ILE A 19 -8.11 -12.89 -2.13
CA ILE A 19 -7.24 -11.72 -1.99
C ILE A 19 -7.48 -11.08 -0.61
N ASP A 20 -6.41 -10.83 0.14
CA ASP A 20 -6.38 -10.12 1.43
C ASP A 20 -7.44 -10.63 2.44
N PRO A 21 -7.31 -11.87 2.94
CA PRO A 21 -8.33 -12.45 3.80
C PRO A 21 -8.42 -11.82 5.20
N GLY A 22 -7.42 -11.02 5.60
CA GLY A 22 -7.31 -10.44 6.95
C GLY A 22 -8.47 -9.51 7.36
N PRO A 23 -8.56 -9.14 8.65
CA PRO A 23 -7.65 -9.46 9.76
C PRO A 23 -7.79 -10.90 10.30
N ASP A 24 -6.95 -11.31 11.28
CA ASP A 24 -7.15 -12.56 12.02
C ASP A 24 -8.33 -12.44 13.01
N ASP A 25 -9.52 -12.60 12.45
CA ASP A 25 -10.79 -12.57 13.16
C ASP A 25 -11.60 -13.85 12.85
N PRO A 26 -12.13 -14.55 13.88
CA PRO A 26 -12.92 -15.77 13.64
C PRO A 26 -14.17 -15.55 12.78
N ALA A 27 -14.86 -14.42 12.91
CA ALA A 27 -16.05 -14.16 12.10
C ALA A 27 -15.69 -13.90 10.63
N GLN A 28 -14.55 -13.27 10.37
CA GLN A 28 -13.99 -13.13 9.03
C GLN A 28 -13.67 -14.50 8.41
N LEU A 29 -13.01 -15.40 9.16
CA LEU A 29 -12.73 -16.76 8.68
C LEU A 29 -14.02 -17.51 8.33
N ASP A 30 -15.00 -17.47 9.23
CA ASP A 30 -16.28 -18.15 9.03
C ASP A 30 -17.01 -17.58 7.81
N ALA A 31 -16.99 -16.26 7.61
CA ALA A 31 -17.59 -15.61 6.44
C ALA A 31 -16.91 -16.01 5.12
N LEU A 32 -15.57 -16.07 5.09
CA LEU A 32 -14.82 -16.52 3.91
C LEU A 32 -15.21 -17.96 3.53
N LEU A 33 -15.19 -18.89 4.50
CA LEU A 33 -15.50 -20.29 4.27
C LEU A 33 -16.98 -20.51 3.91
N ALA A 34 -17.90 -19.77 4.53
CA ALA A 34 -19.33 -19.85 4.23
C ALA A 34 -19.71 -19.23 2.87
N SER A 35 -18.84 -18.43 2.28
CA SER A 35 -19.06 -17.84 0.94
C SER A 35 -18.74 -18.82 -0.20
N LEU A 36 -18.11 -19.95 0.10
CA LEU A 36 -17.80 -20.99 -0.88
C LEU A 36 -19.06 -21.82 -1.21
N GLY A 37 -19.28 -22.03 -2.51
CA GLY A 37 -20.30 -22.92 -3.04
C GLY A 37 -19.97 -24.41 -2.87
N PRO A 38 -20.93 -25.31 -3.13
CA PRO A 38 -20.69 -26.75 -3.07
C PRO A 38 -19.59 -27.20 -4.04
N GLY A 39 -18.50 -27.75 -3.51
CA GLY A 39 -17.38 -28.26 -4.30
C GLY A 39 -16.33 -27.21 -4.69
N GLU A 40 -16.51 -25.95 -4.27
CA GLU A 40 -15.50 -24.91 -4.41
C GLU A 40 -14.42 -25.09 -3.32
N GLU A 41 -13.16 -24.94 -3.72
CA GLU A 41 -12.02 -25.01 -2.82
C GLU A 41 -11.11 -23.79 -2.99
N ILE A 42 -10.62 -23.24 -1.88
CA ILE A 42 -9.60 -22.21 -1.94
C ILE A 42 -8.31 -22.87 -2.41
N ALA A 43 -7.81 -22.42 -3.55
CA ALA A 43 -6.62 -22.96 -4.21
C ALA A 43 -5.42 -22.00 -4.15
N ALA A 44 -5.66 -20.71 -3.88
CA ALA A 44 -4.61 -19.72 -3.67
C ALA A 44 -5.05 -18.62 -2.69
N ILE A 45 -4.13 -18.19 -1.82
CA ILE A 45 -4.32 -17.03 -0.95
C ILE A 45 -3.33 -15.96 -1.43
N LEU A 46 -3.82 -14.80 -1.86
CA LEU A 46 -3.04 -13.72 -2.44
C LEU A 46 -3.01 -12.53 -1.49
N ILE A 47 -1.82 -12.08 -1.11
CA ILE A 47 -1.64 -10.98 -0.17
C ILE A 47 -1.05 -9.79 -0.92
N THR A 48 -1.74 -8.65 -0.88
CA THR A 48 -1.28 -7.41 -1.50
C THR A 48 -0.06 -6.88 -0.76
N HIS A 49 -0.07 -6.88 0.57
CA HIS A 49 1.04 -6.44 1.40
C HIS A 49 0.93 -6.92 2.86
N ALA A 50 2.03 -6.81 3.62
CA ALA A 50 2.16 -7.38 4.96
C ALA A 50 1.70 -6.43 6.08
N HIS A 51 0.54 -5.79 5.91
CA HIS A 51 -0.19 -5.20 7.04
C HIS A 51 -1.14 -6.25 7.62
N LEU A 52 -1.27 -6.25 8.94
CA LEU A 52 -1.99 -7.28 9.70
C LEU A 52 -3.45 -7.42 9.29
N ASP A 53 -4.09 -6.32 8.90
CA ASP A 53 -5.46 -6.30 8.42
C ASP A 53 -5.64 -6.91 7.03
N HIS A 54 -4.55 -7.26 6.33
CA HIS A 54 -4.56 -8.02 5.08
C HIS A 54 -3.98 -9.44 5.27
N SER A 55 -2.86 -9.55 5.98
CA SER A 55 -2.06 -10.79 6.04
C SER A 55 -2.39 -11.73 7.20
N ALA A 56 -2.91 -11.23 8.33
CA ALA A 56 -2.80 -11.94 9.60
C ALA A 56 -3.51 -13.30 9.63
N ILE A 57 -4.63 -13.46 8.92
CA ILE A 57 -5.37 -14.73 8.88
C ILE A 57 -4.79 -15.73 7.86
N ALA A 58 -3.94 -15.28 6.93
CA ALA A 58 -3.48 -16.08 5.80
C ALA A 58 -2.81 -17.41 6.23
N PRO A 59 -1.94 -17.46 7.27
CA PRO A 59 -1.36 -18.73 7.71
C PRO A 59 -2.41 -19.72 8.22
N ARG A 60 -3.44 -19.24 8.92
CA ARG A 60 -4.53 -20.07 9.44
C ARG A 60 -5.44 -20.57 8.32
N LEU A 61 -5.79 -19.70 7.38
CA LEU A 61 -6.59 -20.07 6.21
C LEU A 61 -5.85 -21.10 5.34
N SER A 62 -4.54 -20.94 5.15
CA SER A 62 -3.68 -21.89 4.45
C SER A 62 -3.66 -23.26 5.14
N GLN A 63 -3.52 -23.31 6.46
CA GLN A 63 -3.56 -24.57 7.22
C GLN A 63 -4.89 -25.32 7.09
N ILE A 64 -6.01 -24.59 7.02
CA ILE A 64 -7.35 -25.18 6.92
C ILE A 64 -7.61 -25.71 5.50
N THR A 65 -7.19 -24.97 4.48
CA THR A 65 -7.55 -25.22 3.08
C THR A 65 -6.49 -26.01 2.30
N GLY A 66 -5.24 -25.99 2.77
CA GLY A 66 -4.08 -26.47 2.02
C GLY A 66 -3.59 -25.50 0.95
N ALA A 67 -4.22 -24.35 0.76
CA ALA A 67 -3.85 -23.37 -0.25
C ALA A 67 -2.56 -22.63 0.10
N PRO A 68 -1.61 -22.46 -0.85
CA PRO A 68 -0.41 -21.69 -0.61
C PRO A 68 -0.69 -20.17 -0.55
N VAL A 69 0.04 -19.49 0.34
CA VAL A 69 0.06 -18.03 0.46
C VAL A 69 1.05 -17.44 -0.53
N HIS A 70 0.57 -16.53 -1.36
CA HIS A 70 1.34 -15.83 -2.37
C HIS A 70 1.44 -14.35 -2.03
N ALA A 71 2.64 -13.79 -2.15
CA ALA A 71 2.87 -12.34 -2.03
C ALA A 71 4.15 -11.96 -2.74
N PHE A 72 4.46 -10.67 -2.83
CA PHE A 72 5.74 -10.22 -3.38
C PHE A 72 6.94 -10.74 -2.58
N GLY A 73 6.81 -10.80 -1.25
CA GLY A 73 7.85 -11.23 -0.34
C GLY A 73 7.51 -10.94 1.13
N PRO A 74 8.49 -11.10 2.04
CA PRO A 74 8.32 -10.74 3.45
C PRO A 74 8.11 -9.23 3.62
N ALA A 75 7.78 -8.80 4.84
CA ALA A 75 7.38 -7.42 5.14
C ALA A 75 8.40 -6.32 4.76
N ASP A 76 9.68 -6.63 4.62
CA ASP A 76 10.71 -5.67 4.21
C ASP A 76 11.09 -5.74 2.72
N ALA A 77 10.48 -6.67 1.97
CA ALA A 77 10.74 -6.85 0.55
C ALA A 77 10.33 -5.60 -0.25
N GLY A 78 11.03 -5.35 -1.35
CA GLY A 78 10.68 -4.31 -2.32
C GLY A 78 10.95 -2.87 -1.86
N ARG A 79 11.48 -2.64 -0.65
CA ARG A 79 12.00 -1.33 -0.24
C ARG A 79 13.06 -0.85 -1.24
N SER A 80 12.96 0.41 -1.66
CA SER A 80 13.98 1.03 -2.52
C SER A 80 15.34 1.10 -1.80
N PRO A 81 16.46 1.23 -2.53
CA PRO A 81 17.79 1.36 -1.91
C PRO A 81 17.86 2.50 -0.87
N ALA A 82 17.18 3.63 -1.14
CA ALA A 82 17.09 4.74 -0.20
C ALA A 82 16.34 4.34 1.08
N MET A 83 15.17 3.71 0.96
CA MET A 83 14.41 3.22 2.11
C MET A 83 15.18 2.16 2.93
N GLN A 84 15.90 1.26 2.27
CA GLN A 84 16.75 0.27 2.94
C GLN A 84 17.88 0.96 3.74
N ALA A 85 18.51 2.00 3.18
CA ALA A 85 19.53 2.77 3.87
C ALA A 85 18.96 3.51 5.09
N LEU A 86 17.78 4.10 4.96
CA LEU A 86 17.08 4.79 6.06
C LEU A 86 16.69 3.82 7.18
N ALA A 87 16.18 2.63 6.83
CA ALA A 87 15.87 1.59 7.81
C ALA A 87 17.13 1.15 8.58
N LYS A 88 18.26 0.93 7.87
CA LYS A 88 19.55 0.61 8.48
C LYS A 88 20.10 1.74 9.37
N ALA A 89 19.77 2.98 9.05
CA ALA A 89 20.11 4.15 9.85
C ALA A 89 19.18 4.36 11.08
N GLY A 90 18.21 3.46 11.29
CA GLY A 90 17.33 3.45 12.47
C GLY A 90 16.02 4.22 12.29
N LEU A 91 15.65 4.62 11.07
CA LEU A 91 14.31 5.15 10.81
C LEU A 91 13.28 4.03 10.96
N SER A 92 12.34 4.18 11.88
CA SER A 92 11.25 3.23 12.10
C SER A 92 9.97 3.62 11.35
N SER A 93 9.13 2.62 11.12
CA SER A 93 7.82 2.76 10.50
C SER A 93 6.83 3.49 11.41
N GLY A 94 5.73 3.98 10.82
CA GLY A 94 4.72 4.79 11.48
C GLY A 94 3.66 4.03 12.29
N GLY A 95 3.84 2.73 12.56
CA GLY A 95 2.88 1.94 13.33
C GLY A 95 1.62 1.53 12.57
N GLU A 96 1.72 1.27 11.26
CA GLU A 96 0.60 0.85 10.39
C GLU A 96 0.19 -0.62 10.58
N GLY A 97 0.66 -1.28 11.64
CA GLY A 97 0.34 -2.69 11.89
C GLY A 97 1.07 -3.63 10.94
N ILE A 98 2.36 -3.43 10.72
CA ILE A 98 3.18 -4.34 9.89
C ILE A 98 3.28 -5.70 10.57
N ASP A 99 2.98 -6.74 9.80
CA ASP A 99 3.22 -8.13 10.14
C ASP A 99 4.69 -8.49 9.87
N HIS A 100 5.56 -8.19 10.84
CA HIS A 100 6.99 -8.51 10.74
C HIS A 100 7.29 -10.01 10.66
N GLY A 101 6.33 -10.86 11.02
CA GLY A 101 6.43 -12.32 10.92
C GLY A 101 5.94 -12.87 9.58
N PHE A 102 5.38 -12.03 8.71
CA PHE A 102 4.82 -12.45 7.45
C PHE A 102 5.88 -13.09 6.53
N ALA A 103 5.60 -14.32 6.12
CA ALA A 103 6.38 -15.07 5.14
C ALA A 103 5.43 -15.79 4.19
N PRO A 104 5.37 -15.42 2.90
CA PRO A 104 4.57 -16.15 1.92
C PRO A 104 5.22 -17.50 1.56
N ASP A 105 4.42 -18.47 1.15
CA ASP A 105 4.88 -19.75 0.61
C ASP A 105 5.45 -19.58 -0.82
N VAL A 106 4.85 -18.67 -1.59
CA VAL A 106 5.19 -18.42 -2.99
C VAL A 106 5.45 -16.93 -3.24
N LEU A 107 6.59 -16.62 -3.85
CA LEU A 107 6.95 -15.26 -4.24
C LEU A 107 6.35 -14.91 -5.61
N LEU A 108 5.63 -13.80 -5.69
CA LEU A 108 5.06 -13.25 -6.92
C LEU A 108 5.87 -12.03 -7.38
N PRO A 109 6.79 -12.20 -8.36
CA PRO A 109 7.45 -11.05 -8.96
C PRO A 109 6.47 -10.24 -9.81
N ASP A 110 6.91 -9.03 -10.18
CA ASP A 110 6.15 -8.17 -11.09
C ASP A 110 5.82 -8.88 -12.42
N GLY A 111 4.55 -8.81 -12.83
CA GLY A 111 4.06 -9.41 -14.07
C GLY A 111 3.86 -10.93 -14.02
N ALA A 112 4.00 -11.56 -12.85
CA ALA A 112 3.66 -12.97 -12.67
C ALA A 112 2.16 -13.21 -12.89
N TRP A 113 1.82 -14.40 -13.36
CA TRP A 113 0.44 -14.83 -13.54
C TRP A 113 0.14 -16.06 -12.69
N ILE A 114 -1.05 -16.06 -12.10
CA ILE A 114 -1.61 -17.21 -11.39
C ILE A 114 -2.81 -17.69 -12.19
N SER A 115 -2.86 -18.99 -12.46
CA SER A 115 -3.93 -19.62 -13.23
C SER A 115 -4.65 -20.66 -12.38
N LEU A 116 -5.96 -20.49 -12.22
CA LEU A 116 -6.86 -21.40 -11.50
C LEU A 116 -8.04 -21.76 -12.42
N GLY A 117 -7.94 -22.89 -13.12
CA GLY A 117 -8.85 -23.17 -14.24
C GLY A 117 -8.76 -22.09 -15.32
N ASP A 118 -9.90 -21.46 -15.63
CA ASP A 118 -9.99 -20.37 -16.61
C ASP A 118 -9.67 -18.98 -16.01
N LEU A 119 -9.56 -18.87 -14.67
CA LEU A 119 -9.20 -17.63 -14.00
C LEU A 119 -7.71 -17.34 -14.16
N ALA A 120 -7.38 -16.16 -14.68
CA ALA A 120 -6.01 -15.67 -14.81
C ALA A 120 -5.83 -14.36 -14.04
N ILE A 121 -4.90 -14.35 -13.09
CA ILE A 121 -4.64 -13.22 -12.19
C ILE A 121 -3.22 -12.71 -12.43
N GLU A 122 -3.07 -11.46 -12.86
CA GLU A 122 -1.79 -10.79 -13.00
C GLU A 122 -1.38 -10.15 -11.67
N ALA A 123 -0.17 -10.43 -11.20
CA ALA A 123 0.47 -9.70 -10.10
C ALA A 123 1.20 -8.46 -10.65
N ILE A 124 0.87 -7.29 -10.13
CA ILE A 124 1.43 -6.00 -10.56
C ILE A 124 2.14 -5.37 -9.38
N HIS A 125 3.47 -5.32 -9.41
CA HIS A 125 4.24 -4.68 -8.34
C HIS A 125 4.02 -3.17 -8.34
N THR A 126 3.50 -2.68 -7.21
CA THR A 126 3.09 -1.30 -6.98
C THR A 126 3.68 -0.77 -5.68
N PRO A 127 5.02 -0.69 -5.56
CA PRO A 127 5.67 -0.17 -4.37
C PRO A 127 5.23 1.28 -4.14
N GLY A 128 5.09 1.66 -2.87
CA GLY A 128 4.73 3.02 -2.51
C GLY A 128 4.11 3.14 -1.13
N HIS A 129 2.95 2.51 -0.94
CA HIS A 129 2.38 2.35 0.41
C HIS A 129 3.27 1.45 1.26
N MET A 130 3.65 0.30 0.67
CA MET A 130 4.64 -0.64 1.20
C MET A 130 5.58 -1.06 0.06
N GLY A 131 6.85 -1.38 0.39
CA GLY A 131 7.85 -1.78 -0.60
C GLY A 131 7.43 -3.00 -1.44
N GLY A 132 6.81 -3.99 -0.80
CA GLY A 132 6.36 -5.23 -1.43
C GLY A 132 4.92 -5.19 -1.93
N HIS A 133 4.27 -4.03 -2.00
CA HIS A 133 2.85 -3.96 -2.33
C HIS A 133 2.56 -4.47 -3.76
N LEU A 134 1.56 -5.34 -3.89
CA LEU A 134 1.00 -5.82 -5.15
C LEU A 134 -0.41 -5.28 -5.36
N CYS A 135 -0.72 -4.89 -6.59
CA CYS A 135 -2.10 -4.92 -7.09
C CYS A 135 -2.31 -6.19 -7.91
N PHE A 136 -3.56 -6.63 -8.06
CA PHE A 136 -3.91 -7.75 -8.92
C PHE A 136 -4.83 -7.31 -10.06
N GLY A 137 -4.60 -7.84 -11.26
CA GLY A 137 -5.42 -7.59 -12.45
C GLY A 137 -6.15 -8.85 -12.92
N VAL A 138 -7.45 -8.75 -13.17
CA VAL A 138 -8.30 -9.85 -13.67
C VAL A 138 -9.34 -9.30 -14.64
N ASP A 139 -9.30 -9.68 -15.92
CA ASP A 139 -10.31 -9.29 -16.93
C ASP A 139 -10.70 -7.79 -16.95
N GLY A 140 -9.71 -6.92 -16.78
CA GLY A 140 -9.89 -5.47 -16.73
C GLY A 140 -10.37 -4.91 -15.39
N LEU A 141 -10.52 -5.76 -14.36
CA LEU A 141 -10.68 -5.35 -12.97
C LEU A 141 -9.32 -5.13 -12.31
N LEU A 142 -9.24 -4.11 -11.45
CA LEU A 142 -8.06 -3.80 -10.65
C LEU A 142 -8.35 -4.02 -9.17
N PHE A 143 -7.72 -5.01 -8.55
CA PHE A 143 -7.68 -5.16 -7.10
C PHE A 143 -6.50 -4.33 -6.58
N SER A 144 -6.80 -3.14 -6.08
CA SER A 144 -5.77 -2.12 -5.83
C SER A 144 -5.12 -2.20 -4.46
N GLY A 145 -5.64 -3.05 -3.55
CA GLY A 145 -5.21 -3.10 -2.16
C GLY A 145 -5.18 -1.70 -1.54
N ASP A 146 -4.11 -1.39 -0.84
CA ASP A 146 -3.90 -0.09 -0.20
C ASP A 146 -3.05 0.86 -1.01
N HIS A 147 -2.64 0.48 -2.22
CA HIS A 147 -2.01 1.45 -3.13
C HIS A 147 -2.99 2.53 -3.60
N ALA A 148 -4.26 2.16 -3.80
CA ALA A 148 -5.34 3.09 -4.11
C ALA A 148 -6.65 2.68 -3.44
N MET A 149 -7.00 3.37 -2.34
CA MET A 149 -8.27 3.14 -1.63
C MET A 149 -9.45 3.92 -2.25
N GLY A 150 -10.66 3.42 -2.03
CA GLY A 150 -11.88 3.97 -2.63
C GLY A 150 -12.32 5.32 -2.05
N TRP A 151 -11.99 5.62 -0.79
CA TRP A 151 -12.55 6.77 -0.06
C TRP A 151 -11.50 7.76 0.46
N ALA A 152 -10.27 7.30 0.71
CA ALA A 152 -9.18 8.13 1.23
C ALA A 152 -7.88 7.92 0.46
N THR A 153 -6.89 8.77 0.72
CA THR A 153 -5.52 8.55 0.24
C THR A 153 -4.79 7.57 1.13
N SER A 154 -3.98 6.68 0.57
CA SER A 154 -3.10 5.78 1.32
C SER A 154 -2.14 6.57 2.20
N LEU A 155 -1.75 6.04 3.35
CA LEU A 155 -0.59 6.61 4.03
C LEU A 155 0.66 6.15 3.27
N VAL A 156 1.68 7.01 3.18
CA VAL A 156 2.99 6.65 2.63
C VAL A 156 3.99 6.98 3.71
N SER A 157 4.50 5.96 4.38
CA SER A 157 5.27 6.12 5.62
C SER A 157 6.65 5.44 5.53
N PRO A 158 7.73 6.21 5.29
CA PRO A 158 9.09 5.67 5.29
C PRO A 158 9.49 4.97 6.60
N PRO A 159 10.33 3.92 6.57
CA PRO A 159 10.99 3.40 5.39
C PRO A 159 10.15 2.37 4.62
N ASP A 160 8.97 2.00 5.10
CA ASP A 160 8.15 0.98 4.42
C ASP A 160 7.44 1.54 3.20
N GLY A 161 6.99 2.78 3.29
CA GLY A 161 6.46 3.55 2.17
C GLY A 161 7.49 4.50 1.55
N ASP A 162 7.32 4.74 0.24
CA ASP A 162 8.21 5.56 -0.59
C ASP A 162 7.34 6.41 -1.54
N MET A 163 7.41 7.74 -1.43
CA MET A 163 6.55 8.65 -2.20
C MET A 163 6.88 8.63 -3.70
N GLY A 164 8.17 8.56 -4.05
CA GLY A 164 8.60 8.48 -5.44
C GLY A 164 8.13 7.17 -6.09
N ALA A 165 8.28 6.05 -5.36
CA ALA A 165 7.75 4.76 -5.81
C ALA A 165 6.22 4.80 -5.95
N TYR A 166 5.52 5.38 -4.96
CA TYR A 166 4.07 5.50 -4.98
C TYR A 166 3.56 6.21 -6.24
N MET A 167 4.17 7.34 -6.58
CA MET A 167 3.80 8.13 -7.76
C MET A 167 4.11 7.41 -9.07
N ARG A 168 5.23 6.69 -9.17
CA ARG A 168 5.56 5.85 -10.34
C ARG A 168 4.55 4.71 -10.51
N SER A 169 4.18 4.05 -9.42
CA SER A 169 3.18 2.98 -9.41
C SER A 169 1.79 3.48 -9.80
N LEU A 170 1.35 4.65 -9.29
CA LEU A 170 0.11 5.29 -9.73
C LEU A 170 0.13 5.62 -11.23
N ALA A 171 1.24 6.14 -11.75
CA ALA A 171 1.38 6.44 -13.17
C ALA A 171 1.29 5.17 -14.03
N ARG A 172 1.90 4.07 -13.59
CA ARG A 172 1.82 2.77 -14.27
C ARG A 172 0.39 2.24 -14.32
N LEU A 173 -0.34 2.29 -13.21
CA LEU A 173 -1.74 1.88 -13.16
C LEU A 173 -2.63 2.76 -14.04
N SER A 174 -2.37 4.07 -14.06
CA SER A 174 -3.13 5.05 -14.86
C SER A 174 -2.89 4.92 -16.38
N ALA A 175 -1.81 4.25 -16.79
CA ALA A 175 -1.51 3.99 -18.19
C ALA A 175 -2.31 2.79 -18.76
N ARG A 176 -3.03 2.05 -17.92
CA ARG A 176 -3.89 0.94 -18.30
C ARG A 176 -5.36 1.35 -18.23
N SER A 177 -6.19 0.68 -19.02
CA SER A 177 -7.65 0.84 -18.95
C SER A 177 -8.23 -0.22 -18.02
N TRP A 178 -8.96 0.22 -16.99
CA TRP A 178 -9.62 -0.63 -16.02
C TRP A 178 -11.12 -0.36 -16.05
N HIS A 179 -11.92 -1.42 -16.01
CA HIS A 179 -13.38 -1.35 -15.96
C HIS A 179 -13.86 -0.91 -14.58
N GLN A 180 -13.26 -1.46 -13.52
CA GLN A 180 -13.56 -1.15 -12.13
C GLN A 180 -12.30 -1.35 -11.27
N MET A 181 -12.28 -0.69 -10.12
CA MET A 181 -11.24 -0.85 -9.12
C MET A 181 -11.85 -1.27 -7.78
N LEU A 182 -11.30 -2.34 -7.22
CA LEU A 182 -11.71 -3.03 -6.01
C LEU A 182 -10.61 -2.81 -4.93
N PRO A 183 -10.77 -1.80 -4.06
CA PRO A 183 -9.73 -1.41 -3.11
C PRO A 183 -9.67 -2.30 -1.87
N GLY A 184 -8.53 -2.32 -1.18
CA GLY A 184 -8.42 -2.96 0.15
C GLY A 184 -9.39 -2.36 1.17
N HIS A 185 -9.71 -1.07 1.02
CA HIS A 185 -10.69 -0.38 1.87
C HIS A 185 -11.64 0.52 1.09
N GLY A 186 -12.92 0.51 1.51
CA GLY A 186 -14.00 1.33 0.97
C GLY A 186 -14.77 0.66 -0.16
N GLU A 187 -15.65 1.42 -0.79
CA GLU A 187 -16.52 0.92 -1.85
C GLU A 187 -15.76 0.69 -3.17
N THR A 188 -16.36 -0.14 -4.03
CA THR A 188 -15.89 -0.35 -5.41
C THR A 188 -15.93 0.98 -6.18
N VAL A 189 -14.88 1.23 -6.95
CA VAL A 189 -14.73 2.45 -7.74
C VAL A 189 -15.08 2.16 -9.20
N ALA A 190 -16.16 2.78 -9.67
CA ALA A 190 -16.66 2.61 -11.04
C ALA A 190 -15.84 3.35 -12.11
N ASP A 191 -15.14 4.43 -11.73
CA ASP A 191 -14.22 5.15 -12.63
C ASP A 191 -12.79 5.13 -12.05
N PRO A 192 -12.02 4.05 -12.32
CA PRO A 192 -10.65 3.93 -11.85
C PRO A 192 -9.74 5.06 -12.36
N ALA A 193 -9.95 5.52 -13.60
CA ALA A 193 -9.11 6.55 -14.21
C ALA A 193 -9.25 7.89 -13.46
N ALA A 194 -10.49 8.30 -13.18
CA ALA A 194 -10.74 9.50 -12.38
C ALA A 194 -10.15 9.39 -10.98
N ARG A 195 -10.32 8.25 -10.31
CA ARG A 195 -9.81 8.05 -8.94
C ARG A 195 -8.28 8.07 -8.87
N LEU A 196 -7.59 7.38 -9.78
CA LEU A 196 -6.13 7.40 -9.85
C LEU A 196 -5.58 8.80 -10.14
N ALA A 197 -6.26 9.55 -11.03
CA ALA A 197 -5.91 10.94 -11.33
C ALA A 197 -6.10 11.86 -10.12
N GLU A 198 -7.19 11.69 -9.36
CA GLU A 198 -7.47 12.41 -8.11
C GLU A 198 -6.36 12.17 -7.08
N LEU A 199 -6.01 10.90 -6.83
CA LEU A 199 -4.94 10.53 -5.88
C LEU A 199 -3.59 11.15 -6.29
N ALA A 200 -3.24 11.07 -7.57
CA ALA A 200 -2.01 11.66 -8.08
C ALA A 200 -2.04 13.21 -7.97
N GLY A 201 -3.19 13.83 -8.24
CA GLY A 201 -3.40 15.27 -8.07
C GLY A 201 -3.24 15.71 -6.62
N HIS A 202 -3.79 14.94 -5.67
CA HIS A 202 -3.65 15.19 -4.25
C HIS A 202 -2.19 15.18 -3.79
N ARG A 203 -1.39 14.20 -4.25
CA ARG A 203 0.05 14.13 -3.93
C ARG A 203 0.84 15.29 -4.50
N ARG A 204 0.59 15.66 -5.75
CA ARG A 204 1.25 16.83 -6.38
C ARG A 204 0.90 18.13 -5.66
N LYS A 205 -0.36 18.29 -5.24
CA LYS A 205 -0.77 19.44 -4.42
C LYS A 205 0.01 19.48 -3.11
N ARG A 206 0.09 18.34 -2.39
CA ARG A 206 0.83 18.25 -1.13
C ARG A 206 2.32 18.56 -1.30
N GLU A 207 2.94 18.04 -2.36
CA GLU A 207 4.34 18.35 -2.69
C GLU A 207 4.55 19.86 -2.91
N ALA A 208 3.65 20.51 -3.66
CA ALA A 208 3.71 21.94 -3.89
C ALA A 208 3.59 22.75 -2.59
N GLU A 209 2.71 22.32 -1.67
CA GLU A 209 2.60 22.92 -0.32
C GLU A 209 3.89 22.76 0.49
N VAL A 210 4.52 21.58 0.46
CA VAL A 210 5.81 21.32 1.14
C VAL A 210 6.92 22.23 0.59
N LEU A 211 7.01 22.36 -0.74
CA LEU A 211 7.99 23.24 -1.38
C LEU A 211 7.75 24.72 -1.07
N ALA A 212 6.49 25.16 -1.08
CA ALA A 212 6.13 26.52 -0.71
C ALA A 212 6.55 26.85 0.72
N GLU A 213 6.33 25.94 1.67
CA GLU A 213 6.73 26.14 3.08
C GLU A 213 8.26 26.06 3.28
N LEU A 214 8.97 25.21 2.53
CA LEU A 214 10.44 25.18 2.53
C LEU A 214 11.05 26.48 1.99
N ALA A 215 10.46 27.06 0.93
CA ALA A 215 10.90 28.33 0.36
C ALA A 215 10.77 29.50 1.34
N ARG A 216 9.84 29.42 2.29
CA ARG A 216 9.67 30.42 3.35
C ARG A 216 10.72 30.26 4.45
N ALA A 217 10.93 29.04 4.92
CA ALA A 217 11.96 28.74 5.92
C ALA A 217 12.26 27.24 6.01
N PRO A 218 13.54 26.84 6.20
CA PRO A 218 13.91 25.46 6.49
C PRO A 218 13.09 24.85 7.63
N GLY A 219 12.80 23.55 7.54
CA GLY A 219 11.87 22.89 8.45
C GLY A 219 12.12 21.40 8.59
N THR A 220 11.78 20.85 9.76
CA THR A 220 11.62 19.39 9.91
C THR A 220 10.26 18.96 9.37
N ALA A 221 10.07 17.66 9.11
CA ALA A 221 8.77 17.14 8.67
C ALA A 221 7.62 17.53 9.61
N ALA A 222 7.85 17.51 10.93
CA ALA A 222 6.85 17.88 11.94
C ALA A 222 6.56 19.39 11.99
N GLU A 223 7.56 20.23 11.73
CA GLU A 223 7.37 21.68 11.62
C GLU A 223 6.57 22.02 10.36
N LEU A 224 6.95 21.45 9.21
CA LEU A 224 6.25 21.68 7.95
C LEU A 224 4.83 21.12 7.99
N ALA A 225 4.61 19.94 8.57
CA ALA A 225 3.27 19.41 8.76
C ALA A 225 2.38 20.37 9.56
N ARG A 226 2.88 20.97 10.65
CA ARG A 226 2.09 21.97 11.41
C ARG A 226 1.79 23.25 10.63
N ARG A 227 2.66 23.65 9.69
CA ARG A 227 2.44 24.82 8.84
C ARG A 227 1.40 24.55 7.74
N ILE A 228 1.39 23.33 7.20
CA ILE A 228 0.52 22.97 6.07
C ILE A 228 -0.86 22.48 6.55
N TYR A 229 -0.91 21.69 7.62
CA TYR A 229 -2.13 21.06 8.13
C TYR A 229 -2.76 21.92 9.24
N THR A 230 -3.19 23.13 8.92
CA THR A 230 -3.74 24.10 9.90
C THR A 230 -5.10 23.70 10.47
N ASP A 231 -5.93 23.05 9.66
CA ASP A 231 -7.31 22.68 10.03
C ASP A 231 -7.46 21.18 10.34
N THR A 232 -6.34 20.47 10.48
CA THR A 232 -6.33 19.02 10.72
C THR A 232 -6.39 18.72 12.22
N PRO A 233 -7.25 17.78 12.67
CA PRO A 233 -7.29 17.36 14.06
C PRO A 233 -5.89 16.96 14.57
N ALA A 234 -5.53 17.39 15.78
CA ALA A 234 -4.22 17.14 16.34
C ALA A 234 -3.83 15.65 16.37
N ALA A 235 -4.81 14.76 16.52
CA ALA A 235 -4.63 13.31 16.48
C ALA A 235 -4.10 12.77 15.14
N LEU A 236 -4.29 13.50 14.03
CA LEU A 236 -3.84 13.11 12.69
C LEU A 236 -2.48 13.72 12.32
N LEU A 237 -1.95 14.65 13.12
CA LEU A 237 -0.64 15.26 12.87
C LEU A 237 0.53 14.27 12.81
N PRO A 238 0.56 13.17 13.58
CA PRO A 238 1.61 12.15 13.42
C PRO A 238 1.61 11.54 12.01
N ALA A 239 0.44 11.14 11.49
CA ALA A 239 0.33 10.58 10.13
C ALA A 239 0.66 11.64 9.07
N ALA A 240 0.22 12.88 9.26
CA ALA A 240 0.59 14.00 8.38
C ALA A 240 2.11 14.23 8.36
N THR A 241 2.77 14.17 9.53
CA THR A 241 4.23 14.29 9.64
C THR A 241 4.95 13.18 8.87
N ARG A 242 4.45 11.94 8.98
CA ARG A 242 4.99 10.80 8.21
C ARG A 242 4.88 11.03 6.70
N ASN A 243 3.72 11.53 6.25
CA ASN A 243 3.49 11.82 4.84
C ASN A 243 4.39 12.97 4.32
N VAL A 244 4.55 14.04 5.10
CA VAL A 244 5.48 15.13 4.77
C VAL A 244 6.92 14.63 4.70
N LEU A 245 7.34 13.75 5.62
CA LEU A 245 8.67 13.14 5.55
C LEU A 245 8.86 12.34 4.25
N ALA A 246 7.86 11.59 3.81
CA ALA A 246 7.91 10.86 2.54
C ALA A 246 8.12 11.80 1.34
N HIS A 247 7.39 12.92 1.29
CA HIS A 247 7.60 13.96 0.28
C HIS A 247 9.00 14.58 0.35
N LEU A 248 9.51 14.89 1.55
CA LEU A 248 10.84 15.48 1.71
C LEU A 248 11.96 14.55 1.24
N ILE A 249 11.84 13.24 1.47
CA ILE A 249 12.81 12.27 0.98
C ILE A 249 12.79 12.21 -0.55
N ASP A 250 11.61 12.07 -1.16
CA ASP A 250 11.49 12.07 -2.63
C ASP A 250 12.02 13.38 -3.24
N LEU A 251 11.69 14.54 -2.65
CA LEU A 251 12.24 15.83 -3.09
C LEU A 251 13.77 15.88 -2.97
N ALA A 252 14.36 15.32 -1.91
CA ALA A 252 15.81 15.26 -1.75
C ALA A 252 16.48 14.35 -2.78
N GLU A 253 15.91 13.17 -3.06
CA GLU A 253 16.40 12.26 -4.11
C GLU A 253 16.35 12.89 -5.50
N ASN A 254 15.38 13.79 -5.72
CA ASN A 254 15.23 14.55 -6.97
C ASN A 254 15.96 15.91 -6.97
N ASN A 255 16.83 16.19 -5.99
CA ASN A 255 17.57 17.45 -5.86
C ASN A 255 16.67 18.70 -5.83
N ARG A 256 15.51 18.60 -5.16
CA ARG A 256 14.52 19.68 -4.97
C ARG A 256 14.37 20.10 -3.51
N ALA A 257 15.06 19.43 -2.59
CA ALA A 257 15.26 19.84 -1.20
C ALA A 257 16.63 19.35 -0.72
N ILE A 258 17.23 20.04 0.24
CA ILE A 258 18.55 19.70 0.79
C ILE A 258 18.38 19.21 2.24
N PRO A 259 18.66 17.94 2.56
CA PRO A 259 18.68 17.47 3.93
C PRO A 259 19.94 17.98 4.66
N GLN A 260 19.76 18.50 5.87
CA GLN A 260 20.88 18.96 6.71
C GLN A 260 21.47 17.78 7.50
N GLY A 261 22.34 17.02 6.83
CA GLY A 261 22.95 15.79 7.36
C GLY A 261 22.21 14.52 6.97
N THR A 262 22.48 13.42 7.67
CA THR A 262 21.79 12.13 7.44
C THR A 262 20.30 12.27 7.73
N ILE A 263 19.46 11.73 6.85
CA ILE A 263 18.01 11.79 7.01
C ILE A 263 17.56 10.87 8.15
N THR A 264 16.78 11.45 9.05
CA THR A 264 16.09 10.85 10.20
C THR A 264 14.69 11.47 10.31
N SER A 265 13.88 11.02 11.27
CA SER A 265 12.55 11.60 11.52
C SER A 265 12.56 13.07 11.94
N SER A 266 13.70 13.58 12.43
CA SER A 266 13.87 14.96 12.90
C SER A 266 14.79 15.80 12.01
N THR A 267 15.24 15.26 10.87
CA THR A 267 16.11 16.00 9.95
C THR A 267 15.43 17.26 9.44
N ARG A 268 16.19 18.36 9.44
CA ARG A 268 15.78 19.64 8.88
C ARG A 268 16.13 19.66 7.39
N PHE A 269 15.19 20.13 6.58
CA PHE A 269 15.36 20.29 5.14
C PHE A 269 15.38 21.78 4.79
N ALA A 270 16.16 22.13 3.77
CA ALA A 270 16.27 23.47 3.20
C ALA A 270 15.86 23.45 1.71
N PRO A 271 15.48 24.60 1.12
CA PRO A 271 15.34 24.71 -0.33
C PRO A 271 16.71 24.57 -1.03
N VAL A 272 16.67 24.35 -2.34
CA VAL A 272 17.85 24.28 -3.23
C VAL A 272 18.43 25.66 -3.48
#